data_AF-A0A0B8SYZ2-F1
#
_entry.id   AF-A0A0B8SYZ2-F1
#
_cell.length_a   1.000
_cell.length_b   1.000
_cell.length_c   1.000
_cell.angle_alpha   90.00
_cell.angle_beta   90.00
_cell.angle_gamma   90.00
#
_symmetry.space_group_name_H-M   'P 1'
#
loop_
_entity.id
_entity.type
_entity.pdbx_description
1 polymer ?
#
loop_
_entity_poly.entity_id
_entity_poly.type
_entity_poly.pdbx_seq_one_letter_code
_entity_poly.pdbx_strand_id
1 'polypeptide(L)'
;MDSTTARINYVANFDEYKQFNPQSSLSEQDLKAYWESGNAVKKALVDGSVRIMKTLQYVNQVNIILPFQNNTYSISISKEALEKFTAHDFETLIADWEKNFSDPYVYDRTGREKFFSKFGTIR
;
A
#
# COMPACT_ATOMS: atom_id res chain seq x y z
N MET A 1 5.56 -12.77 21.48
CA MET A 1 5.04 -13.27 20.19
C MET A 1 5.83 -12.57 19.11
N ASP A 2 6.49 -13.32 18.24
CA ASP A 2 7.25 -12.74 17.14
C ASP A 2 6.31 -11.94 16.24
N SER A 3 6.65 -10.68 15.96
CA SER A 3 5.83 -9.81 15.13
C SER A 3 5.91 -10.27 13.67
N THR A 4 4.86 -10.91 13.16
CA THR A 4 4.80 -11.34 11.75
C THR A 4 4.80 -10.12 10.82
N THR A 5 5.77 -10.05 9.93
CA THR A 5 5.93 -8.97 8.94
C THR A 5 5.73 -9.49 7.53
N ALA A 6 4.80 -8.91 6.78
CA ALA A 6 4.69 -9.13 5.34
C ALA A 6 5.53 -8.08 4.58
N ARG A 7 6.26 -8.53 3.54
CA ARG A 7 7.05 -7.67 2.66
C ARG A 7 6.61 -7.88 1.22
N ILE A 8 6.31 -6.78 0.54
CA ILE A 8 5.85 -6.76 -0.84
C ILE A 8 6.81 -5.86 -1.62
N ASN A 9 7.48 -6.45 -2.60
CA ASN A 9 8.36 -5.73 -3.50
C ASN A 9 7.77 -5.81 -4.91
N TYR A 10 7.38 -4.67 -5.45
CA TYR A 10 7.02 -4.58 -6.87
C TYR A 10 8.30 -4.60 -7.72
N VAL A 11 8.19 -5.20 -8.90
CA VAL A 11 9.23 -5.16 -9.94
C VAL A 11 9.53 -3.71 -10.35
N ALA A 12 10.76 -3.44 -10.76
CA ALA A 12 11.21 -2.07 -10.98
C ALA A 12 10.71 -1.46 -12.29
N ASN A 13 10.42 -2.31 -13.29
CA ASN A 13 10.07 -1.89 -14.64
C ASN A 13 9.34 -3.01 -15.40
N PHE A 14 8.94 -2.70 -16.64
CA PHE A 14 8.23 -3.64 -17.51
C PHE A 14 9.08 -4.84 -17.92
N ASP A 15 10.38 -4.67 -18.11
CA ASP A 15 11.28 -5.77 -18.49
C ASP A 15 11.33 -6.83 -17.38
N GLU A 16 11.54 -6.39 -16.13
CA GLU A 16 11.47 -7.28 -14.96
C GLU A 16 10.08 -7.92 -14.84
N TYR A 17 9.00 -7.15 -15.02
CA TYR A 17 7.64 -7.70 -15.02
C TYR A 17 7.48 -8.85 -16.03
N LYS A 18 7.97 -8.68 -17.27
CA LYS A 18 7.88 -9.69 -18.33
C LYS A 18 8.76 -10.90 -18.07
N GLN A 19 9.89 -10.75 -17.38
CA GLN A 19 10.72 -11.89 -16.96
C GLN A 19 9.96 -12.82 -16.02
N PHE A 20 9.22 -12.26 -15.05
CA PHE A 20 8.39 -13.06 -14.14
C PHE A 20 7.05 -13.49 -14.74
N ASN A 21 6.54 -12.73 -15.72
CA ASN A 21 5.21 -12.95 -16.32
C ASN A 21 5.29 -13.03 -17.86
N PRO A 22 6.01 -14.02 -18.42
CA PRO A 22 6.29 -14.08 -19.86
C PRO A 22 5.02 -14.23 -20.70
N GLN A 23 3.98 -14.87 -20.14
CA GLN A 23 2.68 -15.07 -20.81
C GLN A 23 1.73 -13.87 -20.72
N SER A 24 2.08 -12.82 -19.96
CA SER A 24 1.22 -11.65 -19.81
C SER A 24 1.06 -10.89 -21.14
N SER A 25 -0.18 -10.51 -21.46
CA SER A 25 -0.51 -9.67 -22.61
C SER A 25 -0.39 -8.17 -22.32
N LEU A 26 -0.04 -7.78 -21.09
CA LEU A 26 0.14 -6.36 -20.74
C LEU A 26 1.30 -5.77 -21.54
N SER A 27 1.08 -4.58 -22.09
CA SER A 27 2.13 -3.76 -22.67
C SER A 27 2.81 -2.90 -21.60
N GLU A 28 3.97 -2.32 -21.94
CA GLU A 28 4.64 -1.33 -21.10
C GLU A 28 3.73 -0.12 -20.84
N GLN A 29 2.99 0.31 -21.85
CA GLN A 29 2.07 1.44 -21.75
C GLN A 29 0.93 1.14 -20.78
N ASP A 30 0.37 -0.08 -20.77
CA ASP A 30 -0.67 -0.48 -19.82
C ASP A 30 -0.15 -0.45 -18.38
N LEU A 31 1.05 -1.00 -18.17
CA LEU A 31 1.68 -1.01 -16.84
C LEU A 31 1.98 0.40 -16.36
N LYS A 32 2.49 1.26 -17.25
CA LYS A 32 2.78 2.66 -16.93
C LYS A 32 1.51 3.45 -16.63
N ALA A 33 0.49 3.33 -17.48
CA ALA A 33 -0.79 4.03 -17.34
C ALA A 33 -1.49 3.70 -16.02
N TYR A 34 -1.35 2.48 -15.52
CA TYR A 34 -1.89 2.09 -14.22
C TYR A 34 -1.30 2.92 -13.05
N TRP A 35 -0.03 3.32 -13.15
CA TRP A 35 0.69 4.05 -12.11
C TRP A 35 0.87 5.55 -12.38
N GLU A 36 0.47 6.04 -13.56
CA GLU A 36 0.83 7.38 -14.07
C GLU A 36 0.46 8.54 -13.16
N SER A 37 -0.53 8.39 -12.29
CA SER A 37 -0.73 9.36 -11.21
C SER A 37 0.04 8.93 -9.96
N GLY A 38 0.90 9.80 -9.43
CA GLY A 38 1.48 9.59 -8.09
C GLY A 38 0.41 9.39 -7.00
N ASN A 39 -0.82 9.84 -7.27
CA ASN A 39 -2.00 9.55 -6.48
C ASN A 39 -2.41 8.07 -6.50
N ALA A 40 -2.35 7.39 -7.66
CA ALA A 40 -2.61 5.96 -7.78
C ALA A 40 -1.56 5.14 -7.01
N VAL A 41 -0.29 5.54 -7.09
CA VAL A 41 0.79 4.90 -6.31
C VAL A 41 0.51 5.02 -4.81
N LYS A 42 0.28 6.24 -4.30
CA LYS A 42 -0.04 6.45 -2.87
C LYS A 42 -1.31 5.69 -2.47
N LYS A 43 -2.35 5.69 -3.31
CA LYS A 43 -3.59 4.96 -3.05
C LYS A 43 -3.34 3.47 -2.91
N ALA A 44 -2.56 2.86 -3.80
CA ALA A 44 -2.23 1.44 -3.72
C ALA A 44 -1.41 1.11 -2.46
N LEU A 45 -0.48 1.98 -2.07
CA LEU A 45 0.33 1.78 -0.86
C LEU A 45 -0.52 1.90 0.42
N VAL A 46 -1.38 2.91 0.51
CA VAL A 46 -2.26 3.10 1.68
C VAL A 46 -3.31 1.99 1.77
N ASP A 47 -4.03 1.68 0.68
CA ASP A 47 -5.02 0.60 0.67
C ASP A 47 -4.36 -0.76 0.89
N GLY A 48 -3.33 -1.07 0.10
CA GLY A 48 -2.68 -2.38 0.10
C GLY A 48 -2.07 -2.73 1.45
N SER A 49 -1.38 -1.79 2.10
CA SER A 49 -0.72 -2.07 3.38
C SER A 49 -1.69 -2.48 4.49
N VAL A 50 -2.84 -1.82 4.60
CA VAL A 50 -3.82 -2.14 5.64
C VAL A 50 -4.76 -3.26 5.20
N ARG A 51 -5.10 -3.36 3.91
CA ARG A 51 -5.88 -4.48 3.36
C ARG A 51 -5.19 -5.82 3.58
N ILE A 52 -3.87 -5.87 3.45
CA ILE A 52 -3.09 -7.09 3.74
C ILE A 52 -3.24 -7.50 5.21
N MET A 53 -3.12 -6.56 6.16
CA MET A 53 -3.34 -6.86 7.58
C MET A 53 -4.78 -7.27 7.87
N LYS A 54 -5.76 -6.71 7.15
CA LYS A 54 -7.18 -7.06 7.28
C LYS A 54 -7.45 -8.49 6.78
N THR A 55 -6.88 -8.86 5.65
CA THR A 55 -7.05 -10.19 5.05
C THR A 55 -6.24 -11.26 5.79
N LEU A 56 -5.03 -10.92 6.22
CA LEU A 56 -4.11 -11.81 6.93
C LEU A 56 -3.94 -11.28 8.36
N GLN A 57 -4.95 -11.45 9.21
CA GLN A 57 -4.98 -10.86 10.55
C GLN A 57 -3.83 -11.27 11.47
N TYR A 58 -3.11 -12.36 11.17
CA TYR A 58 -1.90 -12.74 11.90
C TYR A 58 -0.67 -11.86 11.56
N VAL A 59 -0.74 -11.05 10.49
CA VAL A 59 0.30 -10.09 10.10
C VAL A 59 0.15 -8.83 10.94
N ASN A 60 1.24 -8.44 11.63
CA ASN A 60 1.27 -7.27 12.51
C ASN A 60 1.94 -6.06 11.85
N GLN A 61 2.75 -6.28 10.82
CA GLN A 61 3.43 -5.22 10.08
C GLN A 61 3.45 -5.52 8.58
N VAL A 62 3.27 -4.49 7.77
CA VAL A 62 3.38 -4.55 6.31
C VAL A 62 4.38 -3.52 5.82
N ASN A 63 5.29 -3.97 4.97
CA ASN A 63 6.22 -3.12 4.23
C ASN A 63 5.98 -3.32 2.73
N ILE A 64 5.78 -2.24 2.00
CA ILE A 64 5.62 -2.26 0.53
C ILE A 64 6.66 -1.34 -0.09
N ILE A 65 7.35 -1.82 -1.12
CA ILE A 65 8.27 -1.04 -1.96
C ILE A 65 7.78 -1.08 -3.40
N LEU A 66 7.62 0.08 -4.01
CA LEU A 66 7.10 0.27 -5.36
C LEU A 66 7.99 1.29 -6.12
N PRO A 67 8.88 0.81 -6.98
CA PRO A 67 9.61 1.67 -7.91
C PRO A 67 8.71 2.16 -9.05
N PHE A 68 8.70 3.47 -9.32
CA PHE A 68 7.96 4.06 -10.44
C PHE A 68 8.57 5.39 -10.89
N GLN A 69 8.79 5.54 -12.21
CA GLN A 69 9.29 6.77 -12.85
C GLN A 69 10.46 7.43 -12.08
N ASN A 70 11.56 6.70 -11.93
CA ASN A 70 12.79 7.12 -11.23
C ASN A 70 12.66 7.39 -9.72
N ASN A 71 11.47 7.21 -9.15
CA ASN A 71 11.25 7.30 -7.72
C ASN A 71 11.03 5.91 -7.13
N THR A 72 11.41 5.72 -5.88
CA THR A 72 11.03 4.56 -5.07
C THR A 72 10.04 5.00 -4.01
N TYR A 73 8.79 4.62 -4.19
CA TYR A 73 7.76 4.80 -3.19
C TYR A 73 7.81 3.64 -2.22
N SER A 74 7.65 3.90 -0.93
CA SER A 74 7.50 2.83 0.05
C SER A 74 6.53 3.22 1.15
N ILE A 75 6.00 2.21 1.83
CA ILE A 75 5.22 2.37 3.06
C ILE A 75 5.60 1.29 4.07
N SER A 76 5.66 1.66 5.34
CA SER A 76 5.92 0.74 6.45
C SER A 76 4.97 1.07 7.60
N ILE A 77 4.13 0.12 7.96
CA ILE A 77 3.11 0.32 9.00
C ILE A 77 2.86 -0.95 9.79
N SER A 78 2.72 -0.80 11.11
CA SER A 78 2.25 -1.84 12.02
C SER A 78 0.81 -1.56 12.47
N LYS A 79 0.10 -2.60 12.94
CA LYS A 79 -1.21 -2.44 13.57
C LYS A 79 -1.17 -1.41 14.70
N GLU A 80 -0.19 -1.51 15.60
CA GLU A 80 -0.04 -0.57 16.71
C GLU A 80 0.10 0.89 16.22
N ALA A 81 0.88 1.13 15.17
CA ALA A 81 1.07 2.46 14.62
C ALA A 81 -0.20 2.97 13.90
N LEU A 82 -0.92 2.07 13.23
CA LEU A 82 -2.20 2.35 12.60
C LEU A 82 -3.25 2.75 13.66
N GLU A 83 -3.38 1.96 14.73
CA GLU A 83 -4.34 2.20 15.81
C GLU A 83 -4.08 3.53 16.50
N LYS A 84 -2.81 3.86 16.76
CA LYS A 84 -2.40 5.16 17.30
C LYS A 84 -2.75 6.32 16.36
N PHE A 85 -2.63 6.12 15.05
CA PHE A 85 -2.91 7.17 14.07
C PHE A 85 -4.41 7.41 13.88
N THR A 86 -5.22 6.36 13.90
CA THR A 86 -6.67 6.44 13.72
C THR A 86 -7.43 6.66 15.02
N ALA A 87 -6.79 6.44 16.18
CA ALA A 87 -7.43 6.38 17.50
C ALA A 87 -8.53 5.31 17.60
N HIS A 88 -8.39 4.22 16.85
CA HIS A 88 -9.28 3.06 16.86
C HIS A 88 -8.45 1.79 16.92
N ASP A 89 -8.91 0.77 17.66
CA ASP A 89 -8.28 -0.55 17.58
C ASP A 89 -8.48 -1.19 16.20
N PHE A 90 -7.63 -2.18 15.88
CA PHE A 90 -7.61 -2.79 14.56
C PHE A 90 -8.93 -3.50 14.22
N GLU A 91 -9.57 -4.13 15.19
CA GLU A 91 -10.85 -4.83 15.01
C GLU A 91 -11.96 -3.84 14.64
N THR A 92 -12.00 -2.68 15.28
CA THR A 92 -12.95 -1.59 14.97
C THR A 92 -12.71 -1.05 13.56
N LEU A 93 -11.45 -0.89 13.15
CA LEU A 93 -11.11 -0.44 11.80
C LEU A 93 -11.63 -1.39 10.72
N ILE A 94 -11.57 -2.71 10.94
CA ILE A 94 -11.98 -3.69 9.93
C ILE A 94 -13.46 -4.06 9.99
N ALA A 95 -14.14 -3.85 11.12
CA ALA A 95 -15.57 -4.12 11.28
C ALA A 95 -16.44 -3.22 10.37
N ASP A 96 -16.04 -1.96 10.20
CA ASP A 96 -16.63 -1.01 9.25
C ASP A 96 -15.52 -0.38 8.41
N TRP A 97 -14.89 -1.22 7.59
CA TRP A 97 -13.72 -0.88 6.78
C TRP A 97 -13.91 0.37 5.93
N GLU A 98 -15.08 0.53 5.34
CA GLU A 98 -15.37 1.65 4.44
C GLU A 98 -15.31 2.96 5.21
N LYS A 99 -16.14 3.06 6.24
CA LYS A 99 -16.25 4.26 7.07
C LYS A 99 -14.99 4.56 7.88
N ASN A 100 -14.39 3.53 8.48
CA ASN A 100 -13.33 3.71 9.47
C ASN A 100 -11.94 3.78 8.83
N PHE A 101 -11.78 3.33 7.58
CA PHE A 101 -10.48 3.36 6.91
C PHE A 101 -10.50 3.79 5.45
N SER A 102 -11.22 3.10 4.55
CA SER A 102 -11.03 3.34 3.12
C SER A 102 -11.56 4.69 2.68
N ASP A 103 -12.71 5.12 3.16
CA ASP A 103 -13.24 6.44 2.84
C ASP A 103 -12.32 7.56 3.35
N PRO A 104 -11.92 7.59 4.63
CA PRO A 104 -11.08 8.67 5.16
C PRO A 104 -9.63 8.65 4.67
N TYR A 105 -9.05 7.49 4.33
CA TYR A 105 -7.61 7.40 4.05
C TYR A 105 -7.25 6.82 2.68
N VAL A 106 -8.17 6.13 1.99
CA VAL A 106 -7.92 5.57 0.66
C VAL A 106 -8.59 6.41 -0.42
N TYR A 107 -9.85 6.81 -0.25
CA TYR A 107 -10.62 7.57 -1.24
C TYR A 107 -10.51 9.08 -1.02
N ASP A 108 -10.60 9.57 0.22
CA ASP A 108 -10.32 10.97 0.52
C ASP A 108 -8.85 11.32 0.24
N ARG A 109 -8.64 12.38 -0.54
CA ARG A 109 -7.29 12.77 -0.98
C ARG A 109 -6.48 13.35 0.17
N THR A 110 -7.10 14.14 1.04
CA THR A 110 -6.39 14.83 2.13
C THR A 110 -5.93 13.83 3.18
N GLY A 111 -6.82 12.91 3.58
CA GLY A 111 -6.49 11.84 4.51
C GLY A 111 -5.49 10.84 3.93
N ARG A 112 -5.58 10.52 2.63
CA ARG A 112 -4.56 9.70 1.94
C ARG A 112 -3.18 10.33 1.98
N GLU A 113 -3.07 11.63 1.70
CA GLU A 113 -1.80 12.36 1.78
C GLU A 113 -1.28 12.42 3.22
N LYS A 114 -2.15 12.68 4.20
CA LYS A 114 -1.79 12.66 5.62
C LYS A 114 -1.25 11.30 6.05
N PHE A 115 -1.94 10.23 5.68
CA PHE A 115 -1.54 8.85 5.98
C PHE A 115 -0.19 8.52 5.33
N PHE A 116 -0.06 8.78 4.03
CA PHE A 116 1.17 8.51 3.31
C PHE A 116 2.35 9.34 3.84
N SER A 117 2.14 10.61 4.21
CA SER A 117 3.19 11.44 4.81
C SER A 117 3.70 10.89 6.16
N LYS A 118 2.84 10.16 6.88
CA LYS A 118 3.18 9.59 8.18
C LYS A 118 3.96 8.27 8.08
N PHE A 119 3.59 7.43 7.11
CA PHE A 119 4.06 6.04 7.03
C PHE A 119 4.85 5.72 5.77
N GLY A 120 4.78 6.59 4.77
CA GLY A 120 5.38 6.41 3.46
C GLY A 120 6.57 7.33 3.21
N THR A 121 7.35 6.96 2.20
CA THR A 121 8.46 7.77 1.71
C THR A 121 8.53 7.74 0.19
N ILE A 122 9.12 8.78 -0.38
CA ILE A 122 9.48 8.87 -1.80
C ILE A 122 10.98 9.18 -1.81
N ARG A 123 11.76 8.35 -2.51
CA ARG A 123 13.21 8.52 -2.68
C ARG A 123 13.60 8.50 -4.14
#